data_AF-A0A9J5YIF4-F1
#
_entry.id   AF-A0A9J5YIF4-F1
#
_cell.length_a   1.000
_cell.length_b   1.000
_cell.length_c   1.000
_cell.angle_alpha   90.00
_cell.angle_beta   90.00
_cell.angle_gamma   90.00
#
_symmetry.space_group_name_H-M   'P 1'
#
loop_
_entity.id
_entity.type
_entity.pdbx_description
1 polymer ?
#
loop_
_entity_poly.entity_id
_entity_poly.type
_entity_poly.pdbx_seq_one_letter_code
_entity_poly.pdbx_strand_id
1 'polypeptide(L)'
;VKILKKRKINIACVQETRWVSAKARVVDGFKLWYSGGSRDRNGVGILVDGDLREGIPITEKIVIGGDFNGHIGATSNGFDDVHGGFGFGERNGGGTSLLDFAKAFELVIANSCFPKKENHRYLSELLELRLDRLLSP
;
A
#
# COMPACT_ATOMS: atom_id res chain seq x y z
N VAL A 1 -3.68 -9.32 15.50
CA VAL A 1 -4.34 -8.04 15.88
C VAL A 1 -4.24 -7.68 17.38
N LYS A 2 -4.34 -8.63 18.33
CA LYS A 2 -4.19 -8.34 19.79
C LYS A 2 -2.91 -7.55 20.16
N ILE A 3 -1.76 -7.90 19.58
CA ILE A 3 -0.49 -7.17 19.80
C ILE A 3 -0.50 -5.75 19.22
N LEU A 4 -1.22 -5.54 18.10
CA LEU A 4 -1.37 -4.23 17.47
C LEU A 4 -2.14 -3.30 18.41
N LYS A 5 -3.27 -3.76 18.94
CA LYS A 5 -4.07 -3.03 19.94
C LYS A 5 -3.26 -2.71 21.20
N LYS A 6 -2.54 -3.69 21.76
CA LYS A 6 -1.68 -3.49 22.95
C LYS A 6 -0.61 -2.42 22.72
N ARG A 7 -0.06 -2.35 21.50
CA ARG A 7 0.98 -1.39 21.13
C ARG A 7 0.43 -0.09 20.52
N LYS A 8 -0.89 0.09 20.48
CA LYS A 8 -1.57 1.23 19.83
C LYS A 8 -1.10 1.44 18.38
N ILE A 9 -0.94 0.34 17.64
CA ILE A 9 -0.58 0.35 16.22
C ILE A 9 -1.87 0.37 15.40
N ASN A 10 -2.11 1.44 14.65
CA ASN A 10 -3.31 1.59 13.82
C ASN A 10 -3.12 1.04 12.39
N ILE A 11 -1.88 0.95 11.89
CA ILE A 11 -1.57 0.34 10.59
C ILE A 11 -0.40 -0.61 10.73
N ALA A 12 -0.51 -1.79 10.13
CA ALA A 12 0.56 -2.77 10.08
C ALA A 12 0.69 -3.38 8.69
N CYS A 13 1.90 -3.46 8.18
CA CYS A 13 2.23 -4.22 6.97
C CYS A 13 2.89 -5.53 7.36
N VAL A 14 2.51 -6.62 6.70
CA VAL A 14 3.03 -7.97 6.92
C VAL A 14 3.49 -8.53 5.59
N GLN A 15 4.66 -9.16 5.57
CA GLN A 15 5.29 -9.69 4.37
C GLN A 15 5.67 -11.15 4.58
N GLU A 16 5.97 -11.85 3.49
CA GLU A 16 6.29 -13.28 3.48
C GLU A 16 5.20 -14.15 4.11
N THR A 17 3.95 -13.71 4.01
CA THR A 17 2.82 -14.35 4.68
C THR A 17 2.51 -15.74 4.13
N ARG A 18 3.02 -16.04 2.91
CA ARG A 18 2.73 -17.27 2.14
C ARG A 18 1.23 -17.54 1.98
N TRP A 19 0.42 -16.48 2.09
CA TRP A 19 -1.03 -16.58 1.91
C TRP A 19 -1.36 -16.84 0.45
N VAL A 20 -2.44 -17.57 0.22
CA VAL A 20 -2.93 -17.89 -1.12
C VAL A 20 -4.14 -17.03 -1.40
N SER A 21 -4.23 -16.49 -2.61
CA SER A 21 -5.24 -15.54 -3.13
C SER A 21 -5.08 -14.10 -2.65
N ALA A 22 -5.83 -13.20 -3.29
CA ALA A 22 -6.02 -11.82 -2.86
C ALA A 22 -7.43 -11.63 -2.27
N LYS A 23 -7.53 -11.17 -1.02
CA LYS A 23 -8.83 -10.93 -0.34
C LYS A 23 -8.74 -9.77 0.65
N ALA A 24 -9.91 -9.23 1.00
CA ALA A 24 -10.09 -8.31 2.12
C ALA A 24 -10.96 -8.96 3.21
N ARG A 25 -10.62 -8.77 4.48
CA ARG A 25 -11.35 -9.32 5.65
C ARG A 25 -11.28 -8.37 6.84
N VAL A 26 -12.33 -8.32 7.65
CA VAL A 26 -12.30 -7.61 8.93
C VAL A 26 -11.93 -8.59 10.04
N VAL A 27 -10.97 -8.22 10.89
CA VAL A 27 -10.45 -9.04 11.99
C VAL A 27 -10.26 -8.14 13.22
N ASP A 28 -11.10 -8.33 14.24
CA ASP A 28 -11.11 -7.55 15.49
C ASP A 28 -11.05 -6.03 15.29
N GLY A 29 -11.86 -5.49 14.37
CA GLY A 29 -11.90 -4.05 14.07
C GLY A 29 -10.83 -3.58 13.09
N PHE A 30 -9.83 -4.39 12.75
CA PHE A 30 -8.90 -4.09 11.66
C PHE A 30 -9.43 -4.64 10.35
N LYS A 31 -9.37 -3.85 9.28
CA LYS A 31 -9.53 -4.35 7.93
C LYS A 31 -8.17 -4.79 7.40
N LEU A 32 -8.06 -6.07 7.06
CA LEU A 32 -6.90 -6.71 6.46
C LEU A 32 -7.16 -6.87 4.96
N TRP A 33 -6.26 -6.31 4.15
CA TRP A 33 -6.13 -6.65 2.74
C TRP A 33 -4.89 -7.49 2.58
N TYR A 34 -4.99 -8.53 1.78
CA TYR A 34 -3.81 -9.30 1.45
C TYR A 34 -3.82 -9.77 0.00
N SER A 35 -2.63 -9.92 -0.53
CA SER A 35 -2.37 -10.50 -1.84
C SER A 35 -1.27 -11.54 -1.70
N GLY A 36 -1.56 -12.74 -2.17
CA GLY A 36 -0.59 -13.82 -2.21
C GLY A 36 -0.91 -14.83 -3.31
N GLY A 37 0.14 -15.45 -3.83
CA GLY A 37 0.04 -16.37 -4.96
C GLY A 37 -0.17 -17.82 -4.51
N SER A 38 0.92 -18.56 -4.44
CA SER A 38 0.99 -19.96 -4.02
C SER A 38 1.85 -20.06 -2.74
N ARG A 39 1.80 -21.18 -2.01
CA ARG A 39 2.47 -21.32 -0.68
C ARG A 39 4.00 -21.19 -0.73
N ASP A 40 4.55 -21.32 -1.91
CA ASP A 40 5.95 -21.18 -2.31
C ASP A 40 6.34 -19.76 -2.74
N ARG A 41 5.37 -18.83 -2.84
CA ARG A 41 5.63 -17.42 -3.19
C ARG A 41 5.37 -16.48 -2.01
N ASN A 42 6.08 -15.36 -2.01
CA ASN A 42 5.92 -14.31 -1.01
C ASN A 42 4.51 -13.68 -1.12
N GLY A 43 3.92 -13.39 0.03
CA GLY A 43 2.61 -12.76 0.14
C GLY A 43 2.70 -11.52 1.03
N VAL A 44 1.84 -10.55 0.79
CA VAL A 44 1.78 -9.29 1.53
C VAL A 44 0.40 -9.09 2.13
N GLY A 45 0.35 -8.41 3.27
CA GLY A 45 -0.88 -8.02 3.95
C GLY A 45 -0.76 -6.64 4.56
N ILE A 46 -1.84 -5.86 4.52
CA ILE A 46 -1.94 -4.56 5.16
C ILE A 46 -3.15 -4.60 6.08
N LEU A 47 -2.94 -4.34 7.36
CA LEU A 47 -3.98 -4.15 8.36
C LEU A 47 -4.15 -2.66 8.62
N VAL A 48 -5.38 -2.19 8.56
CA VAL A 48 -5.76 -0.81 8.92
C VAL A 48 -6.86 -0.89 9.96
N ASP A 49 -6.68 -0.19 11.08
CA ASP A 49 -7.68 -0.05 12.12
C ASP A 49 -8.93 0.63 11.56
N GLY A 50 -10.11 0.07 11.82
CA GLY A 50 -11.37 0.56 11.28
C GLY A 50 -11.69 1.97 11.76
N ASP A 51 -11.37 2.25 13.03
CA ASP A 51 -11.62 3.54 13.67
C ASP A 51 -10.67 4.64 13.14
N LEU A 52 -9.49 4.24 12.64
CA LEU A 52 -8.54 5.17 12.04
C LEU A 52 -9.14 5.82 10.78
N ARG A 53 -9.95 5.10 10.00
CA ARG A 53 -10.58 5.66 8.80
C ARG A 53 -11.58 6.78 9.12
N GLU A 54 -12.21 6.73 10.29
CA GLU A 54 -13.22 7.71 10.72
C GLU A 54 -12.63 8.83 11.59
N GLY A 55 -11.45 8.59 12.19
CA GLY A 55 -10.84 9.48 13.18
C GLY A 55 -9.63 10.31 12.72
N ILE A 56 -9.03 10.05 11.55
CA ILE A 56 -7.93 10.89 11.04
C ILE A 56 -8.52 12.26 10.64
N PRO A 57 -8.12 13.37 11.29
CA PRO A 57 -8.48 14.71 10.82
C PRO A 57 -7.96 14.90 9.39
N ILE A 58 -8.72 15.56 8.52
CA ILE A 58 -8.33 15.76 7.10
C ILE A 58 -6.97 16.46 6.93
N THR A 59 -6.46 17.08 7.99
CA THR A 59 -5.16 17.75 8.06
C THR A 59 -3.98 16.80 8.32
N GLU A 60 -4.23 15.56 8.73
CA GLU A 60 -3.20 14.58 9.04
C GLU A 60 -2.93 13.65 7.86
N LYS A 61 -1.64 13.55 7.48
CA LYS A 61 -1.17 12.62 6.45
C LYS A 61 -0.62 11.37 7.09
N ILE A 62 -1.00 10.21 6.57
CA ILE A 62 -0.39 8.95 6.96
C ILE A 62 0.55 8.49 5.87
N VAL A 63 1.75 8.08 6.27
CA VAL A 63 2.74 7.52 5.36
C VAL A 63 2.99 6.08 5.77
N ILE A 64 2.78 5.16 4.84
CA ILE A 64 3.04 3.73 5.01
C ILE A 64 4.32 3.41 4.24
N GLY A 65 5.40 3.15 4.98
CA GLY A 65 6.65 2.66 4.42
C GLY A 65 6.82 1.16 4.62
N GLY A 66 7.38 0.48 3.62
CA GLY A 66 7.74 -0.93 3.74
C GLY A 66 8.44 -1.45 2.48
N ASP A 67 9.07 -2.61 2.58
CA ASP A 67 9.62 -3.29 1.41
C ASP A 67 8.55 -4.19 0.76
N PHE A 68 7.57 -3.60 0.07
CA PHE A 68 6.45 -4.37 -0.47
C PHE A 68 6.87 -5.40 -1.53
N ASN A 69 8.13 -5.35 -2.00
CA ASN A 69 8.68 -6.18 -3.07
C ASN A 69 7.78 -6.21 -4.32
N GLY A 70 6.94 -5.18 -4.45
CA GLY A 70 6.15 -4.89 -5.63
C GLY A 70 7.05 -4.17 -6.60
N HIS A 71 6.94 -4.51 -7.89
CA HIS A 71 7.54 -3.71 -8.93
C HIS A 71 6.40 -3.08 -9.71
N ILE A 72 6.13 -1.79 -9.48
CA ILE A 72 5.02 -1.07 -10.08
C ILE A 72 5.23 -0.77 -11.58
N GLY A 73 6.46 -0.95 -12.06
CA GLY A 73 6.86 -0.75 -13.45
C GLY A 73 7.11 0.71 -13.81
N ALA A 74 7.77 0.97 -14.93
CA ALA A 74 8.13 2.33 -15.34
C ALA A 74 6.94 3.24 -15.70
N THR A 75 5.85 2.65 -16.20
CA THR A 75 4.67 3.40 -16.67
C THR A 75 3.46 3.17 -15.77
N SER A 76 2.54 4.15 -15.74
CA SER A 76 1.31 4.10 -14.95
C SER A 76 0.26 3.13 -15.51
N ASN A 77 0.10 3.03 -16.82
CA ASN A 77 -0.80 2.08 -17.51
C ASN A 77 -2.20 1.95 -16.85
N GLY A 78 -2.93 3.07 -16.67
CA GLY A 78 -4.28 3.07 -16.08
C GLY A 78 -4.35 3.24 -14.56
N PHE A 79 -3.20 3.49 -13.92
CA PHE A 79 -3.06 3.84 -12.51
C PHE A 79 -2.58 5.28 -12.31
N ASP A 80 -2.94 6.19 -13.22
CA ASP A 80 -2.47 7.58 -13.24
C ASP A 80 -2.82 8.37 -11.95
N ASP A 81 -3.90 7.99 -11.28
CA ASP A 81 -4.33 8.60 -10.01
C ASP A 81 -3.39 8.29 -8.85
N VAL A 82 -2.62 7.20 -8.93
CA VAL A 82 -1.82 6.67 -7.81
C VAL A 82 -0.34 6.49 -8.14
N HIS A 83 0.01 6.44 -9.43
CA HIS A 83 1.36 6.27 -9.93
C HIS A 83 1.85 7.59 -10.54
N GLY A 84 2.85 8.22 -9.94
CA GLY A 84 3.35 9.55 -10.32
C GLY A 84 4.19 9.62 -11.59
N GLY A 85 4.06 8.65 -12.50
CA GLY A 85 4.77 8.61 -13.79
C GLY A 85 6.24 8.17 -13.75
N PHE A 86 6.85 7.96 -12.58
CA PHE A 86 8.26 7.56 -12.47
C PHE A 86 8.41 6.24 -11.71
N GLY A 87 8.38 5.12 -12.42
CA GLY A 87 8.77 3.82 -11.84
C GLY A 87 10.04 3.28 -12.50
N PHE A 88 10.41 2.05 -12.16
CA PHE A 88 11.53 1.36 -12.81
C PHE A 88 11.10 -0.02 -13.29
N GLY A 89 11.79 -0.51 -14.33
CA GLY A 89 11.63 -1.83 -14.95
C GLY A 89 10.19 -2.29 -15.21
N GLU A 90 10.02 -3.61 -15.28
CA GLU A 90 8.76 -4.25 -15.66
C GLU A 90 7.85 -4.49 -14.45
N ARG A 91 6.55 -4.17 -14.62
CA ARG A 91 5.56 -4.38 -13.57
C ARG A 91 5.39 -5.87 -13.27
N ASN A 92 5.47 -6.24 -11.99
CA ASN A 92 5.19 -7.61 -11.53
C ASN A 92 3.81 -7.71 -10.86
N GLY A 93 3.34 -8.93 -10.55
CA GLY A 93 2.03 -9.15 -9.93
C GLY A 93 1.88 -8.51 -8.53
N GLY A 94 2.99 -8.37 -7.79
CA GLY A 94 3.02 -7.66 -6.51
C GLY A 94 2.80 -6.16 -6.68
N GLY A 95 3.45 -5.55 -7.68
CA GLY A 95 3.28 -4.14 -8.02
C GLY A 95 1.89 -3.81 -8.53
N THR A 96 1.27 -4.69 -9.34
CA THR A 96 -0.15 -4.52 -9.71
C THR A 96 -1.06 -4.55 -8.47
N SER A 97 -0.84 -5.51 -7.56
CA SER A 97 -1.61 -5.58 -6.32
C SER A 97 -1.44 -4.33 -5.45
N LEU A 98 -0.23 -3.76 -5.44
CA LEU A 98 0.08 -2.54 -4.71
C LEU A 98 -0.63 -1.32 -5.32
N LEU A 99 -0.66 -1.22 -6.64
CA LEU A 99 -1.37 -0.16 -7.37
C LEU A 99 -2.89 -0.26 -7.19
N ASP A 100 -3.46 -1.48 -7.23
CA ASP A 100 -4.88 -1.71 -6.94
C ASP A 100 -5.23 -1.32 -5.49
N PHE A 101 -4.37 -1.67 -4.55
CA PHE A 101 -4.50 -1.24 -3.15
C PHE A 101 -4.44 0.28 -3.03
N ALA A 102 -3.46 0.93 -3.65
CA ALA A 102 -3.38 2.39 -3.63
C ALA A 102 -4.65 3.03 -4.22
N LYS A 103 -5.14 2.52 -5.35
CA LYS A 103 -6.32 3.04 -6.03
C LYS A 103 -7.60 2.88 -5.21
N ALA A 104 -7.78 1.74 -4.56
CA ALA A 104 -8.98 1.46 -3.76
C ALA A 104 -9.12 2.35 -2.51
N PHE A 105 -8.05 3.05 -2.13
CA PHE A 105 -8.02 3.91 -0.94
C PHE A 105 -7.57 5.33 -1.25
N GLU A 106 -7.48 5.68 -2.53
CA GLU A 106 -7.08 7.03 -2.97
C GLU A 106 -5.69 7.42 -2.43
N LEU A 107 -4.76 6.46 -2.48
CA LEU A 107 -3.35 6.64 -2.07
C LEU A 107 -2.50 7.00 -3.26
N VAL A 108 -1.37 7.64 -2.98
CA VAL A 108 -0.33 7.86 -3.98
C VAL A 108 0.91 7.07 -3.60
N ILE A 109 1.50 6.37 -4.58
CA ILE A 109 2.81 5.77 -4.41
C ILE A 109 3.85 6.90 -4.53
N ALA A 110 4.14 7.56 -3.42
CA ALA A 110 4.99 8.76 -3.40
C ALA A 110 6.37 8.52 -4.04
N ASN A 111 6.92 7.33 -3.87
CA ASN A 111 8.20 6.94 -4.47
C ASN A 111 8.18 6.95 -6.01
N SER A 112 6.99 6.91 -6.62
CA SER A 112 6.77 6.96 -8.06
C SER A 112 6.56 8.37 -8.61
N CYS A 113 6.54 9.39 -7.75
CA CYS A 113 6.35 10.79 -8.13
C CYS A 113 7.67 11.53 -8.41
N PHE A 114 8.81 10.88 -8.18
CA PHE A 114 10.12 11.50 -8.29
C PHE A 114 11.01 10.73 -9.27
N PRO A 115 11.69 11.39 -10.22
CA PRO A 115 12.66 10.74 -11.08
C PRO A 115 13.84 10.22 -10.25
N LYS A 116 14.11 8.92 -10.34
CA LYS A 116 15.24 8.27 -9.65
C LYS A 116 16.46 8.21 -10.56
N LYS A 117 17.66 8.46 -10.01
CA LYS A 117 18.94 8.21 -10.71
C LYS A 117 19.21 6.69 -10.75
N GLU A 118 19.70 6.17 -11.88
CA GLU A 118 19.89 4.72 -12.15
C GLU A 118 20.67 3.92 -11.08
N ASN A 119 21.44 4.62 -10.23
CA ASN A 119 22.33 4.03 -9.23
C ASN A 119 21.67 3.78 -7.86
N HIS A 120 20.45 4.25 -7.62
CA HIS A 120 19.74 4.09 -6.34
C HIS A 120 18.60 3.07 -6.46
N ARG A 121 18.96 1.78 -6.51
CA ARG A 121 18.03 0.66 -6.77
C ARG A 121 17.28 0.12 -5.53
N TYR A 122 17.45 0.71 -4.34
CA TYR A 122 17.01 0.11 -3.07
C TYR A 122 16.13 1.00 -2.19
N LEU A 123 15.25 1.80 -2.78
CA LEU A 123 14.28 2.54 -1.97
C LEU A 123 13.04 1.67 -1.74
N SER A 124 12.82 1.29 -0.49
CA SER A 124 11.55 0.74 0.00
C SER A 124 10.39 1.60 -0.53
N GLU A 125 9.31 0.94 -0.97
CA GLU A 125 8.16 1.63 -1.53
C GLU A 125 7.41 2.37 -0.42
N LEU A 126 7.31 3.68 -0.58
CA LEU A 126 6.54 4.55 0.30
C LEU A 126 5.18 4.80 -0.34
N LEU A 127 4.12 4.38 0.35
CA LEU A 127 2.75 4.75 0.05
C LEU A 127 2.37 5.96 0.92
N GLU A 128 1.89 7.03 0.32
CA GLU A 128 1.32 8.19 1.03
C GLU A 128 -0.22 8.08 0.97
N LEU A 129 -0.86 8.03 2.13
CA LEU A 129 -2.30 8.22 2.28
C LEU A 129 -2.58 9.72 2.22
N ARG A 130 -3.26 10.14 1.16
CA ARG A 130 -3.78 11.50 1.03
C ARG A 130 -5.30 11.44 1.05
N LEU A 131 -5.89 11.62 2.23
CA LEU A 131 -7.34 11.70 2.43
C LEU A 131 -7.86 13.09 2.01
N ASP A 132 -7.63 13.50 0.76
CA ASP A 132 -8.17 14.75 0.22
C ASP A 132 -9.40 14.46 -0.65
N ARG A 133 -10.54 14.12 -0.03
CA ARG A 133 -11.84 14.22 -0.74
C ARG A 133 -13.08 14.38 0.15
N LEU A 134 -13.20 15.56 0.75
CA LEU A 134 -14.44 16.33 0.93
C LEU A 134 -13.92 17.75 1.13
N LEU A 135 -14.01 18.64 0.14
CA LEU A 135 -15.24 19.31 -0.27
C LEU A 135 -15.09 19.75 -1.73
N SER A 136 -16.10 19.51 -2.56
CA SER A 136 -16.45 20.49 -3.58
C SER A 136 -17.71 21.22 -3.11
N PRO A 137 -17.90 22.49 -3.43
CA PRO A 137 -19.22 22.97 -3.83
C PRO A 137 -19.70 22.20 -5.08
#